data_AF-A0A2G6I1A4-F1
#
_entry.id   AF-A0A2G6I1A4-F1
#
_cell.length_a   1.000
_cell.length_b   1.000
_cell.length_c   1.000
_cell.angle_alpha   90.00
_cell.angle_beta   90.00
_cell.angle_gamma   90.00
#
_symmetry.space_group_name_H-M   'P 1'
#
loop_
_entity.id
_entity.type
_entity.pdbx_description
1 polymer ?
#
loop_
_entity_poly.entity_id
_entity_poly.type
_entity_poly.pdbx_seq_one_letter_code
_entity_poly.pdbx_strand_id
1 'polypeptide(L)' 'MNSQVTAYLRSAGQVSGKRCYAFISRKGLRKNRVLGSLMKVMESEGMFLKRSDILSNASEAEAVGHRLHIEKKG' A
#
# COMPACT_ATOMS: atom_id res chain seq x y z
N MET A 1 -6.26 -11.35 10.88
CA MET A 1 -5.92 -11.10 9.46
C MET A 1 -6.97 -10.15 8.91
N ASN A 2 -6.62 -9.12 8.14
CA ASN A 2 -7.62 -8.20 7.56
C ASN A 2 -8.21 -8.85 6.29
N SER A 3 -9.20 -9.74 6.49
CA SER A 3 -9.67 -10.73 5.50
C SER A 3 -10.14 -10.12 4.18
N GLN A 4 -10.69 -8.92 4.20
CA GLN A 4 -11.18 -8.22 3.01
C GLN A 4 -10.06 -7.82 2.06
N VAL A 5 -8.92 -7.35 2.57
CA VAL A 5 -7.77 -6.96 1.73
C VAL A 5 -7.17 -8.18 1.05
N THR A 6 -7.04 -9.29 1.77
CA THR A 6 -6.55 -10.55 1.20
C THR A 6 -7.48 -11.06 0.11
N ALA A 7 -8.79 -11.10 0.35
CA ALA A 7 -9.76 -11.52 -0.65
C ALA A 7 -9.72 -10.63 -1.91
N TYR A 8 -9.61 -9.31 -1.71
CA TYR A 8 -9.51 -8.35 -2.80
C TYR A 8 -8.26 -8.59 -3.66
N LEU A 9 -7.06 -8.67 -3.06
CA LEU A 9 -5.84 -8.83 -3.84
C LEU A 9 -5.80 -10.15 -4.61
N ARG A 10 -6.29 -11.25 -4.01
CA ARG A 10 -6.43 -12.53 -4.71
C ARG A 10 -7.33 -12.44 -5.94
N SER A 11 -8.35 -11.58 -5.89
CA SER A 11 -9.25 -11.33 -7.02
C SER A 11 -8.72 -10.29 -8.03
N ALA A 12 -7.67 -9.54 -7.69
CA ALA A 12 -7.19 -8.40 -8.47
C ALA A 12 -6.35 -8.78 -9.72
N GLY A 13 -6.29 -10.07 -10.08
CA GLY A 13 -5.56 -10.56 -11.25
C GLY A 13 -4.04 -10.47 -11.09
N GLN A 14 -3.32 -10.05 -12.13
CA GLN A 14 -1.85 -10.04 -12.14
C GLN A 14 -1.28 -8.85 -11.35
N VAL A 15 -1.12 -9.05 -10.04
CA VAL A 15 -0.47 -8.09 -9.11
C VAL A 15 0.98 -8.45 -8.77
N SER A 16 1.34 -9.72 -8.93
CA SER A 16 2.70 -10.22 -8.69
C SER A 16 3.72 -9.52 -9.59
N GLY A 17 4.87 -9.17 -9.01
CA GLY A 17 5.97 -8.50 -9.68
C GLY A 17 5.87 -6.97 -9.75
N LYS A 18 4.75 -6.38 -9.32
CA LYS A 18 4.54 -4.92 -9.43
C LYS A 18 5.21 -4.15 -8.30
N ARG A 19 5.86 -3.03 -8.65
CA ARG A 19 6.35 -2.04 -7.68
C ARG A 19 5.18 -1.26 -7.13
N CYS A 20 4.99 -1.31 -5.83
CA CYS A 20 3.83 -0.75 -5.16
C CYS A 20 4.23 0.15 -3.99
N TYR A 21 3.28 0.99 -3.61
CA TYR A 21 3.38 1.89 -2.47
C TYR A 21 2.19 1.61 -1.55
N ALA A 22 2.44 1.35 -0.27
CA ALA A 22 1.39 1.03 0.70
C ALA A 22 1.12 2.25 1.59
N PHE A 23 -0.15 2.58 1.81
CA PHE A 23 -0.50 3.63 2.75
C PHE A 23 -1.78 3.31 3.51
N ILE A 24 -1.89 3.92 4.69
CA ILE A 24 -3.13 3.93 5.48
C ILE A 24 -3.42 5.34 5.96
N SER A 25 -4.68 5.60 6.33
CA SER A 25 -5.01 6.84 7.06
C SER A 25 -4.50 6.77 8.50
N ARG A 26 -4.17 7.92 9.11
CA ARG A 26 -3.70 8.04 10.51
C ARG A 26 -4.74 7.66 11.57
N LYS A 27 -5.96 7.27 11.18
CA LYS A 27 -7.06 6.97 12.12
C LYS A 27 -6.78 5.68 12.91
N GLY A 28 -6.92 5.75 14.24
CA GLY A 28 -6.90 4.59 15.15
C GLY A 28 -5.57 4.36 15.92
N LEU A 29 -5.66 3.62 17.02
CA LEU A 29 -4.55 3.41 17.98
C LEU A 29 -3.40 2.54 17.45
N ARG A 30 -3.66 1.61 16.50
CA ARG A 30 -2.71 0.57 16.07
C ARG A 30 -2.18 0.76 14.66
N LYS A 31 -2.04 2.01 14.22
CA LYS A 31 -1.66 2.41 12.85
C LYS A 31 -0.42 1.67 12.30
N ASN A 32 0.66 1.58 13.06
CA ASN A 32 1.89 0.89 12.62
C ASN A 32 1.65 -0.61 12.40
N ARG A 33 0.87 -1.25 13.28
CA ARG A 33 0.52 -2.68 13.15
C ARG A 33 -0.39 -2.91 11.95
N VAL A 34 -1.33 -2.00 11.69
CA VAL A 34 -2.23 -2.07 10.54
C VAL A 34 -1.43 -1.92 9.25
N LEU A 35 -0.54 -0.93 9.16
CA LEU A 35 0.34 -0.75 8.01
C LEU A 35 1.21 -1.98 7.77
N GLY A 36 1.89 -2.47 8.81
CA GLY A 36 2.70 -3.70 8.69
C GLY A 36 1.89 -4.94 8.29
N SER A 37 0.61 -5.04 8.71
CA SER A 37 -0.26 -6.13 8.30
C SER A 37 -0.68 -6.01 6.83
N LEU A 38 -0.95 -4.79 6.35
CA LEU A 38 -1.24 -4.51 4.95
C LEU A 38 -0.03 -4.89 4.07
N MET A 39 1.16 -4.43 4.47
CA MET A 39 2.39 -4.70 3.73
C MET A 39 2.64 -6.21 3.58
N LYS A 40 2.52 -6.98 4.67
CA LYS A 40 2.66 -8.45 4.64
C LYS A 40 1.68 -9.12 3.69
N VAL A 41 0.43 -8.66 3.65
CA VAL A 41 -0.58 -9.22 2.74
C VAL A 41 -0.22 -8.90 1.29
N MET A 42 0.20 -7.68 0.99
CA MET A 42 0.62 -7.29 -0.37
C MET A 42 1.87 -8.07 -0.84
N GLU A 43 2.87 -8.20 0.02
CA GLU A 43 4.09 -8.98 -0.26
C GLU A 43 3.77 -10.46 -0.49
N SER A 44 2.81 -11.03 0.25
CA SER A 44 2.37 -12.42 0.05
C SER A 44 1.70 -12.66 -1.30
N GLU A 45 1.17 -11.61 -1.93
CA GLU A 45 0.61 -11.66 -3.29
C GLU A 45 1.66 -11.32 -4.36
N GLY A 46 2.94 -11.23 -3.98
CA GLY A 46 4.08 -11.01 -4.88
C GLY A 46 4.32 -9.54 -5.24
N MET A 47 3.76 -8.59 -4.50
CA MET A 47 3.95 -7.16 -4.74
C MET A 47 5.24 -6.66 -4.09
N PHE A 48 5.98 -5.76 -4.76
CA PHE A 48 7.22 -5.19 -4.24
C PHE A 48 6.98 -3.81 -3.60
N LEU A 49 7.01 -3.75 -2.27
CA LEU A 49 6.84 -2.52 -1.52
C LEU A 49 8.19 -1.85 -1.24
N LYS A 50 8.49 -0.77 -1.96
CA LYS A 50 9.71 0.03 -1.70
C LYS A 50 9.52 1.10 -0.64
N ARG A 51 8.29 1.61 -0.51
CA ARG A 51 7.95 2.70 0.40
C ARG A 51 6.54 2.53 0.93
N SER A 52 6.31 3.06 2.12
CA SER A 52 5.00 3.05 2.77
C SER A 52 4.87 4.20 3.74
N ASP A 53 3.68 4.77 3.88
CA ASP A 53 3.44 5.86 4.85
C ASP A 53 2.06 5.79 5.51
N ILE A 54 1.92 6.55 6.58
CA ILE A 54 0.66 6.79 7.27
C ILE A 54 0.27 8.24 6.99
N LEU A 55 -0.75 8.43 6.15
CA LEU A 55 -1.16 9.75 5.68
C LEU A 55 -2.26 10.32 6.58
N SER A 56 -2.10 11.58 6.98
CA SER A 56 -2.98 12.24 7.96
C SER A 56 -4.04 13.13 7.29
N ASN A 57 -3.72 13.67 6.11
CA ASN A 57 -4.55 14.64 5.39
C ASN A 57 -4.28 14.60 3.87
N ALA A 58 -5.10 15.31 3.10
CA ALA A 58 -5.00 15.37 1.65
C ALA A 58 -3.67 16.00 1.16
N SER A 59 -3.19 17.05 1.83
CA SER A 59 -1.95 17.73 1.47
C SER A 59 -0.72 16.81 1.59
N GLU A 60 -0.66 15.98 2.64
CA GLU A 60 0.38 14.95 2.79
C GLU A 60 0.31 13.92 1.65
N ALA A 61 -0.91 13.52 1.25
CA ALA A 61 -1.11 12.57 0.16
C ALA A 61 -0.65 13.13 -1.19
N GLU A 62 -0.95 14.40 -1.48
CA GLU A 62 -0.49 15.10 -2.69
C GLU A 62 1.05 15.20 -2.73
N ALA A 63 1.67 15.63 -1.63
CA ALA A 63 3.12 15.76 -1.53
C ALA A 63 3.84 14.40 -1.73
N VAL A 64 3.26 13.32 -1.19
CA VAL A 64 3.75 11.95 -1.41
C VAL A 64 3.56 11.54 -2.87
N GLY A 65 2.39 11.81 -3.45
CA GLY A 65 2.07 11.54 -4.85
C GLY A 65 3.07 12.17 -5.82
N HIS A 66 3.42 13.44 -5.62
CA HIS A 66 4.44 14.14 -6.43
C HIS A 66 5.83 13.49 -6.39
N ARG A 67 6.17 12.79 -5.30
CA ARG A 67 7.46 12.12 -5.11
C ARG A 67 7.47 10.67 -5.58
N LEU A 68 6.30 10.12 -5.95
CA LEU A 68 6.20 8.82 -6.57
C LEU A 68 6.59 8.97 -8.04
N HIS A 69 7.89 8.78 -8.33
CA HIS A 69 8.36 8.60 -9.71
C HIS A 69 7.86 7.24 -10.26
N ILE A 70 6.57 7.15 -10.53
CA ILE A 70 5.95 6.02 -11.22
C ILE A 70 6.23 6.23 -12.69
N GLU A 71 7.39 5.78 -13.16
CA GLU A 71 7.68 5.75 -14.59
C GLU A 71 6.57 4.97 -15.30
N LYS A 72 5.81 5.68 -16.14
CA LYS A 72 4.96 5.06 -17.15
C LYS A 72 5.94 4.41 -18.13
N LYS A 73 6.20 3.11 -17.99
CA LYS A 73 6.73 2.35 -19.13
C LYS A 73 5.61 2.35 -20.17
N GLY A 74 5.77 3.23 -21.17
CA GLY A 74 5.01 3.19 -22.41
C GLY A 74 5.33 1.94 -23.21
#